data_AF-A0A965CLQ2-F1
#
_entry.id   AF-A0A965CLQ2-F1
#
_cell.length_a   1.000
_cell.length_b   1.000
_cell.length_c   1.000
_cell.angle_alpha   90.00
_cell.angle_beta   90.00
_cell.angle_gamma   90.00
#
_symmetry.space_group_name_H-M   'P 1'
#
loop_
_entity.id
_entity.type
_entity.pdbx_description
1 polymer ?
#
loop_
_entity_poly.entity_id
_entity_poly.type
_entity_poly.pdbx_seq_one_letter_code
_entity_poly.pdbx_strand_id
1 'polypeptide(L)' 'MSLAPDRLSIGIGRFFTTPGVHPYDEVAWEKRDSRITNWKDGSVAFEQLGVEFPVSWSLNSTNIVAQKYFRGTPGTP' A
#
# COMPACT_ATOMS: atom_id res chain seq x y z
N MET A 1 40.14 -15.65 -28.79
CA MET A 1 39.80 -14.28 -28.32
C MET A 1 38.52 -13.89 -29.04
N SER A 2 37.36 -14.14 -28.42
CA SER A 2 36.05 -13.88 -29.04
C SER A 2 35.61 -12.47 -28.65
N LEU A 3 35.52 -11.58 -29.64
CA LEU A 3 34.99 -10.21 -29.52
C LEU A 3 33.47 -10.21 -29.71
N ALA A 4 32.76 -11.10 -29.03
CA ALA A 4 31.31 -10.96 -28.91
C ALA A 4 31.07 -10.01 -27.73
N PRO A 5 30.48 -8.81 -27.92
CA PRO A 5 30.07 -8.00 -26.78
C PRO A 5 29.09 -8.82 -25.96
N ASP A 6 29.39 -8.95 -24.67
CA ASP A 6 28.52 -9.58 -23.69
C ASP A 6 27.09 -9.04 -23.88
N ARG A 7 26.23 -9.95 -24.34
CA ARG A 7 24.76 -9.92 -24.32
C ARG A 7 24.18 -8.52 -24.05
N LEU A 8 23.69 -7.85 -25.10
CA LEU A 8 22.87 -6.63 -25.01
C LEU A 8 21.84 -6.78 -23.88
N SER A 9 22.16 -6.27 -22.70
CA SER A 9 21.24 -6.20 -21.60
C SER A 9 20.25 -5.11 -21.96
N ILE A 10 18.96 -5.44 -21.96
CA ILE A 10 17.91 -4.43 -21.88
C ILE A 10 18.27 -3.57 -20.64
N GLY A 11 18.68 -2.32 -20.86
CA GLY A 11 19.21 -1.42 -19.84
C GLY A 11 18.15 -0.92 -18.86
N ILE A 12 17.24 -1.80 -18.42
CA ILE A 12 16.23 -1.51 -17.41
C ILE A 12 16.93 -1.52 -16.06
N GLY A 13 17.25 -0.33 -15.58
CA GLY A 13 17.73 -0.10 -14.21
C GLY A 13 16.58 0.06 -13.21
N ARG A 14 16.92 0.05 -11.93
CA ARG A 14 15.99 0.43 -10.85
C ARG A 14 15.76 1.94 -10.90
N PHE A 15 14.52 2.37 -10.70
CA PHE A 15 14.17 3.81 -10.66
C PHE A 15 13.60 4.26 -9.31
N PHE A 16 12.74 3.45 -8.68
CA PHE A 16 12.09 3.76 -7.40
C PHE A 16 12.56 2.89 -6.22
N THR A 17 13.62 2.10 -6.41
CA THR A 17 14.08 1.16 -5.37
C THR A 17 15.60 1.22 -5.23
N THR A 18 16.06 1.02 -4.00
CA THR A 18 17.49 0.98 -3.70
C THR A 18 18.00 -0.47 -3.64
N PRO A 19 19.14 -0.82 -4.26
CA PRO A 19 19.71 -2.16 -4.12
C PRO A 19 19.98 -2.51 -2.66
N GLY A 20 19.53 -3.70 -2.23
CA GLY A 20 19.73 -4.17 -0.86
C GLY A 20 18.75 -3.62 0.17
N VAL A 21 17.82 -2.74 -0.22
CA VAL A 21 16.76 -2.22 0.66
C VAL A 21 15.43 -2.85 0.26
N HIS A 22 14.63 -3.27 1.25
CA HIS A 22 13.28 -3.74 0.98
C HIS A 22 12.38 -2.52 0.70
N PRO A 23 11.66 -2.45 -0.43
CA PRO A 23 10.96 -1.23 -0.84
C PRO A 23 9.91 -0.70 0.16
N TYR A 24 9.31 -1.57 0.97
CA TYR A 24 8.35 -1.13 2.00
C TYR A 24 9.03 -0.45 3.20
N ASP A 25 10.32 -0.69 3.41
CA ASP A 25 11.09 -0.03 4.47
C ASP A 25 11.41 1.43 4.10
N GLU A 26 11.36 1.76 2.79
CA GLU A 26 11.52 3.12 2.27
C GLU A 26 10.21 3.94 2.37
N VAL A 27 9.11 3.34 2.80
CA VAL A 27 7.80 4.00 2.97
C VAL A 27 7.54 4.18 4.47
N ALA A 28 7.12 5.39 4.86
CA ALA A 28 6.63 5.63 6.21
C ALA A 28 5.18 5.14 6.34
N TRP A 29 4.93 4.23 7.27
CA TRP A 29 3.63 3.62 7.52
C TRP A 29 3.04 4.12 8.84
N GLU A 30 1.71 4.15 8.89
CA GLU A 30 0.98 4.36 10.13
C GLU A 30 -0.26 3.46 10.18
N LYS A 31 -0.69 3.14 11.40
CA LYS A 31 -1.98 2.51 11.64
C LYS A 31 -3.04 3.56 11.83
N ARG A 32 -4.17 3.40 11.14
CA ARG A 32 -5.33 4.28 11.24
C ARG A 32 -6.61 3.47 11.15
N ASP A 33 -7.69 4.04 11.66
CA ASP A 33 -9.02 3.42 11.58
C ASP A 33 -9.76 3.95 10.36
N SER A 34 -10.28 3.03 9.54
CA SER A 34 -11.19 3.37 8.45
C SER A 34 -12.61 3.20 8.92
N ARG A 35 -13.29 4.32 9.22
CA ARG A 35 -14.67 4.34 9.68
C ARG A 35 -15.49 5.31 8.84
N ILE A 36 -16.54 4.80 8.22
CA ILE A 36 -17.48 5.58 7.41
C ILE A 36 -18.82 5.53 8.11
N THR A 37 -19.30 6.70 8.54
CA THR A 37 -20.61 6.86 9.19
C THR A 37 -21.65 7.35 8.19
N ASN A 38 -22.86 6.83 8.29
CA ASN A 38 -24.02 7.35 7.59
C ASN A 38 -24.42 8.70 8.20
N TRP A 39 -24.46 9.74 7.38
CA TRP A 39 -24.76 11.09 7.82
C TRP A 39 -26.21 11.28 8.28
N LYS A 40 -27.14 10.40 7.88
CA LYS A 40 -28.57 10.53 8.21
C LYS A 40 -28.91 10.13 9.63
N ASP A 41 -28.26 9.08 10.13
CA ASP A 41 -28.59 8.43 11.40
C ASP A 41 -27.37 8.20 12.31
N GLY A 42 -26.16 8.54 11.85
CA GLY A 42 -24.92 8.35 12.58
C GLY A 42 -24.46 6.89 12.66
N SER A 43 -25.17 5.96 12.02
CA SER A 43 -24.81 4.54 12.01
C SER A 43 -23.49 4.31 11.28
N VAL A 44 -22.78 3.24 11.64
CA VAL A 44 -21.53 2.86 10.97
C VAL A 44 -21.86 2.07 9.71
N ALA A 45 -21.56 2.64 8.54
CA ALA A 45 -21.77 2.00 7.25
C ALA A 45 -20.62 1.05 6.88
N PHE A 46 -19.41 1.35 7.35
CA PHE A 46 -18.21 0.51 7.18
C PHE A 46 -17.21 0.82 8.29
N GLU A 47 -16.55 -0.21 8.81
CA GLU A 47 -15.46 -0.07 9.78
C GLU A 47 -14.41 -1.17 9.60
N GLN A 48 -13.16 -0.75 9.56
CA GLN A 48 -11.98 -1.62 9.63
C GLN A 48 -10.92 -0.88 10.45
N LEU A 49 -10.61 -1.43 11.63
CA LEU A 49 -9.73 -0.81 12.60
C LEU A 49 -8.28 -1.24 12.42
N GLY A 50 -7.34 -0.36 12.78
CA GLY A 50 -5.91 -0.66 12.82
C GLY A 50 -5.29 -1.03 11.47
N VAL A 51 -5.84 -0.51 10.36
CA VAL A 51 -5.31 -0.76 9.03
C VAL A 51 -4.02 0.04 8.80
N GLU A 52 -3.05 -0.58 8.14
CA GLU A 52 -1.75 0.04 7.88
C GLU A 52 -1.71 0.65 6.48
N PHE A 53 -1.39 1.94 6.41
CA PHE A 53 -1.31 2.71 5.16
C PHE A 53 -0.10 3.66 5.18
N PRO A 54 0.38 4.11 4.01
CA PRO A 54 1.40 5.14 3.96
C PRO A 54 0.93 6.43 4.63
N VAL A 55 1.80 7.06 5.41
CA VAL A 55 1.52 8.32 6.11
C VAL A 55 1.05 9.41 5.13
N SER A 56 1.60 9.42 3.91
CA SER A 56 1.26 10.40 2.87
C SER A 56 -0.17 10.30 2.33
N TRP A 57 -0.90 9.22 2.62
CA TRP A 57 -2.26 9.05 2.14
C TRP A 57 -3.25 9.84 2.98
N SER A 58 -4.24 10.43 2.32
CA SER A 58 -5.37 11.05 3.01
C SER A 58 -6.29 9.99 3.66
N LEU A 59 -7.05 10.41 4.67
CA LEU A 59 -8.09 9.56 5.26
C LEU A 59 -9.12 9.09 4.20
N ASN A 60 -9.44 9.95 3.22
CA ASN A 60 -10.34 9.59 2.14
C ASN A 60 -9.77 8.45 1.28
N SER A 61 -8.48 8.49 0.95
CA SER A 61 -7.78 7.43 0.21
C SER A 61 -7.83 6.10 0.97
N THR A 62 -7.54 6.12 2.28
CA THR A 62 -7.67 4.94 3.14
C THR A 62 -9.10 4.40 3.16
N ASN A 63 -10.10 5.26 3.32
CA ASN A 63 -11.50 4.85 3.33
C ASN A 63 -11.94 4.20 2.02
N ILE A 64 -11.57 4.78 0.88
CA ILE A 64 -11.90 4.22 -0.44
C ILE A 64 -11.24 2.84 -0.61
N VAL A 65 -9.97 2.72 -0.28
CA VAL A 65 -9.23 1.46 -0.48
C VAL A 65 -9.69 0.38 0.49
N ALA A 66 -9.83 0.70 1.77
CA ALA A 66 -10.32 -0.25 2.78
C ALA A 66 -11.71 -0.77 2.42
N GLN A 67 -12.67 0.10 2.10
CA GLN A 67 -14.03 -0.30 1.73
C GLN A 67 -14.06 -1.18 0.47
N LYS A 68 -13.27 -0.83 -0.56
CA LYS A 68 -13.33 -1.52 -1.85
C LYS A 68 -12.57 -2.84 -1.87
N TYR A 69 -11.42 -2.91 -1.21
CA TYR A 69 -10.47 -4.00 -1.43
C TYR A 69 -10.22 -4.84 -0.18
N PHE A 70 -10.42 -4.30 1.01
CA PHE A 70 -10.21 -5.11 2.22
C PHE A 70 -11.45 -6.00 2.39
N ARG A 71 -11.19 -7.27 2.65
CA ARG A 71 -12.18 -8.33 2.81
C ARG A 71 -11.69 -9.24 3.94
N GLY A 72 -12.63 -9.87 4.65
CA GLY A 72 -12.32 -10.73 5.80
C GLY A 72 -12.25 -9.97 7.12
N THR A 73 -12.38 -10.71 8.21
CA THR A 73 -12.35 -10.16 9.57
C THR A 73 -10.91 -9.80 9.95
N PRO A 74 -10.64 -8.60 10.48
CA PRO A 74 -9.32 -8.27 11.02
C PRO A 74 -8.85 -9.33 12.02
N GLY A 75 -7.70 -9.96 11.76
CA GLY A 75 -7.10 -10.95 12.66
C GLY A 75 -7.46 -12.43 12.41
N THR A 76 -8.20 -12.76 11.36
CA THR A 76 -8.39 -14.16 10.93
C THR A 76 -7.49 -14.50 9.72
N PRO A 77 -6.91 -15.73 9.65
CA PRO A 77 -6.09 -16.17 8.51
C PRO A 77 -6.84 -16.17 7.17
#